data_AF-A0A4R6BW25-F1
#
_entry.id   AF-A0A4R6BW25-F1
#
_cell.length_a   1.000
_cell.length_b   1.000
_cell.length_c   1.000
_cell.angle_alpha   90.00
_cell.angle_beta   90.00
_cell.angle_gamma   90.00
#
_symmetry.space_group_name_H-M   'P 1'
#
loop_
_entity.id
_entity.type
_entity.pdbx_description
1 polymer ?
#
loop_
_entity_poly.entity_id
_entity_poly.type
_entity_poly.pdbx_seq_one_letter_code
_entity_poly.pdbx_strand_id
1 'polypeptide(L)'
;MSKCGNVWLGAAAIVINEHDEWLVVQKQYGGLKDMWSMCAGFVDAGETADQAVLRELQEETGIIGEVMGVIGVRSGVIKELISDNMIIFLVKPLTTEITISLPNDEIKNVKWEKPDFLLADSMCSPMVHEFINNLSEPLPLNSKTPPGKQFNYSTYHLFFRRQ
;
A
#
# COMPACT_ATOMS: atom_id res chain seq x y z
N MET A 1 7.42 -27.64 -5.29
CA MET A 1 7.91 -26.51 -6.13
C MET A 1 7.30 -25.23 -5.58
N SER A 2 8.06 -24.41 -4.85
CA SER A 2 7.61 -23.09 -4.44
C SER A 2 7.59 -22.20 -5.68
N LYS A 3 6.39 -21.92 -6.22
CA LYS A 3 6.24 -21.29 -7.54
C LYS A 3 6.83 -19.87 -7.65
N CYS A 4 7.18 -19.20 -6.54
CA CYS A 4 7.55 -17.78 -6.53
C CYS A 4 8.67 -17.42 -5.52
N GLY A 5 9.64 -18.30 -5.24
CA GLY A 5 10.67 -18.01 -4.21
C GLY A 5 11.41 -16.66 -4.38
N ASN A 6 11.57 -16.21 -5.62
CA ASN A 6 12.20 -14.93 -5.97
C ASN A 6 11.22 -13.94 -6.64
N VAL A 7 9.91 -14.13 -6.48
CA VAL A 7 8.89 -13.22 -7.00
C VAL A 7 8.06 -12.74 -5.82
N TRP A 8 8.20 -11.48 -5.50
CA TRP A 8 7.52 -10.84 -4.38
C TRP A 8 6.37 -9.98 -4.89
N LEU A 9 5.27 -10.05 -4.16
CA LEU A 9 4.10 -9.22 -4.34
C LEU A 9 3.82 -8.50 -3.03
N GLY A 10 3.97 -7.17 -3.05
CA GLY A 10 3.58 -6.30 -1.96
C GLY A 10 2.35 -5.47 -2.30
N ALA A 11 1.78 -4.87 -1.27
CA ALA A 11 0.72 -3.89 -1.38
C ALA A 11 1.07 -2.65 -0.54
N ALA A 12 0.81 -1.46 -1.07
CA ALA A 12 1.07 -0.20 -0.39
C ALA A 12 -0.16 0.71 -0.40
N ALA A 13 -0.35 1.45 0.70
CA ALA A 13 -1.45 2.36 0.90
C ALA A 13 -1.01 3.82 0.73
N ILE A 14 -1.68 4.54 -0.16
CA ILE A 14 -1.77 6.00 -0.09
C ILE A 14 -3.07 6.32 0.63
N VAL A 15 -2.96 6.87 1.83
CA VAL A 15 -4.12 7.26 2.65
C VAL A 15 -4.15 8.76 2.78
N ILE A 16 -5.25 9.38 2.34
CA ILE A 16 -5.43 10.83 2.37
C ILE A 16 -6.68 11.14 3.20
N ASN A 17 -6.53 11.95 4.24
CA ASN A 17 -7.66 12.35 5.09
C ASN A 17 -8.42 13.57 4.50
N GLU A 18 -9.49 13.99 5.16
CA GLU A 18 -10.33 15.12 4.72
C GLU A 18 -9.61 16.48 4.76
N HIS A 19 -8.43 16.55 5.39
CA HIS A 19 -7.60 17.73 5.43
C HIS A 19 -6.50 17.68 4.36
N ASP A 20 -6.56 16.81 3.36
CA ASP A 20 -5.49 16.63 2.35
C ASP A 20 -4.12 16.27 2.96
N GLU A 21 -4.11 15.64 4.14
CA GLU A 21 -2.90 15.13 4.76
C GLU A 21 -2.72 13.65 4.41
N TRP A 22 -1.47 13.27 4.16
CA TRP A 22 -1.07 11.92 3.84
C TRP A 22 -0.60 11.19 5.08
N LEU A 23 -1.06 9.96 5.26
CA LEU A 23 -0.53 9.09 6.30
C LEU A 23 0.83 8.54 5.85
N VAL A 24 1.86 8.77 6.65
CA VAL A 24 3.20 8.24 6.41
C VAL A 24 3.70 7.49 7.64
N VAL A 25 4.47 6.43 7.38
CA VAL A 25 5.13 5.61 8.40
C VAL A 25 6.64 5.72 8.25
N GLN A 26 7.36 5.59 9.36
CA GLN A 26 8.82 5.53 9.38
C GLN A 26 9.24 4.15 9.88
N LYS A 27 9.89 3.35 9.03
CA LYS A 27 10.35 2.01 9.40
C LYS A 27 11.63 2.06 10.26
N GLN A 28 11.74 1.15 11.23
CA GLN A 28 12.88 1.01 12.13
C GLN A 28 14.03 0.17 11.53
N TYR A 29 13.72 -0.69 10.56
CA TYR A 29 14.66 -1.57 9.86
C TYR A 29 14.37 -1.60 8.35
N GLY A 30 15.28 -2.19 7.57
CA GLY A 30 15.13 -2.35 6.11
C GLY A 30 15.75 -1.23 5.28
N GLY A 31 15.52 -1.28 3.96
CA GLY A 31 16.15 -0.37 2.99
C GLY A 31 15.73 1.10 3.10
N LEU A 32 14.61 1.37 3.79
CA LEU A 32 14.07 2.70 4.06
C LEU A 32 14.13 3.05 5.56
N LYS A 33 15.07 2.45 6.29
CA LYS A 33 15.26 2.75 7.71
C LYS A 33 15.38 4.25 7.93
N ASP A 34 14.63 4.76 8.91
CA ASP A 34 14.56 6.18 9.27
C ASP A 34 14.01 7.12 8.17
N MET A 35 13.49 6.59 7.06
CA MET A 35 12.80 7.38 6.04
C MET A 35 11.27 7.29 6.18
N TRP A 36 10.57 8.37 5.83
CA TRP A 36 9.11 8.38 5.70
C TRP A 36 8.69 7.69 4.40
N SER A 37 7.70 6.81 4.49
CA SER A 37 7.16 6.08 3.35
C SER A 37 5.66 5.82 3.53
N MET A 38 5.04 5.31 2.48
CA MET A 38 3.70 4.70 2.54
C MET A 38 3.71 3.47 3.45
N CYS A 39 2.57 3.21 4.10
CA CYS A 39 2.31 1.92 4.73
C CYS A 39 2.35 0.83 3.64
N ALA A 40 3.09 -0.25 3.90
CA ALA A 40 3.26 -1.31 2.92
C ALA A 40 3.81 -2.60 3.53
N GLY A 41 3.33 -3.73 3.00
CA GLY A 41 3.82 -5.07 3.34
C GLY A 41 3.59 -6.08 2.22
N PHE A 42 3.90 -7.34 2.51
CA PHE A 42 3.76 -8.43 1.55
C PHE A 42 2.34 -9.00 1.56
N VAL A 43 1.91 -9.50 0.40
CA VAL A 43 0.64 -10.23 0.29
C VAL A 43 0.84 -11.65 0.80
N ASP A 44 0.08 -12.03 1.83
CA ASP A 44 0.14 -13.35 2.43
C ASP A 44 -0.67 -14.40 1.66
N ALA A 45 -0.40 -15.68 1.97
CA ALA A 45 -1.15 -16.78 1.40
C ALA A 45 -2.61 -16.74 1.88
N GLY A 46 -3.54 -16.65 0.92
CA GLY A 46 -4.98 -16.72 1.20
C GLY A 46 -5.70 -15.38 1.18
N GLU A 47 -4.98 -14.27 0.97
CA GLU A 47 -5.56 -12.94 0.81
C GLU A 47 -5.33 -12.36 -0.60
N THR A 48 -6.12 -11.35 -0.93
CA THR A 48 -5.95 -10.50 -2.11
C THR A 48 -5.08 -9.29 -1.77
N ALA A 49 -4.51 -8.63 -2.78
CA ALA A 49 -3.64 -7.48 -2.54
C ALA A 49 -4.37 -6.28 -1.88
N ASP A 50 -5.66 -6.12 -2.15
CA ASP A 50 -6.50 -5.10 -1.49
C ASP A 50 -6.85 -5.48 -0.03
N GLN A 51 -6.93 -6.76 0.30
CA GLN A 51 -7.02 -7.20 1.70
C GLN A 51 -5.70 -6.98 2.43
N ALA A 52 -4.57 -7.33 1.80
CA ALA A 52 -3.24 -7.14 2.35
C ALA A 52 -2.98 -5.68 2.71
N VAL A 53 -3.28 -4.73 1.80
CA VAL A 53 -3.05 -3.30 2.09
C VAL A 53 -3.87 -2.78 3.27
N LEU A 54 -5.09 -3.29 3.47
CA LEU A 54 -5.93 -2.89 4.62
C LEU A 54 -5.46 -3.53 5.93
N ARG A 55 -4.98 -4.78 5.88
CA ARG A 55 -4.35 -5.45 7.03
C ARG A 55 -3.11 -4.70 7.47
N GLU A 56 -2.18 -4.44 6.55
CA GLU A 56 -0.93 -3.70 6.83
C GLU A 56 -1.23 -2.30 7.35
N LEU A 57 -2.21 -1.59 6.77
CA LEU A 57 -2.63 -0.27 7.27
C LEU A 57 -3.07 -0.33 8.73
N GLN A 58 -3.90 -1.32 9.08
CA GLN A 58 -4.37 -1.49 10.44
C GLN A 58 -3.24 -1.90 11.39
N GLU A 59 -2.37 -2.83 10.99
CA GLU A 59 -1.27 -3.34 11.81
C GLU A 59 -0.19 -2.27 12.08
N GLU A 60 0.20 -1.50 11.06
CA GLU A 60 1.26 -0.50 11.17
C GLU A 60 0.80 0.81 11.84
N THR A 61 -0.49 1.17 11.73
CA THR A 61 -0.97 2.52 12.09
C THR A 61 -2.22 2.56 12.97
N GLY A 62 -2.95 1.45 13.09
CA GLY A 62 -4.27 1.39 13.74
C GLY A 62 -5.41 1.99 12.90
N ILE A 63 -5.12 2.53 11.71
CA ILE A 63 -6.12 3.16 10.85
C ILE A 63 -6.96 2.11 10.14
N ILE A 64 -8.28 2.32 10.14
CA ILE A 64 -9.23 1.54 9.35
C ILE A 64 -9.54 2.35 8.10
N GLY A 65 -9.54 1.69 6.93
CA GLY A 65 -9.76 2.34 5.65
C GLY A 65 -10.61 1.52 4.69
N GLU A 66 -11.01 2.18 3.60
CA GLU A 66 -11.72 1.58 2.46
C GLU A 66 -10.88 1.78 1.18
N VAL A 67 -10.64 0.70 0.44
CA VAL A 67 -9.90 0.77 -0.83
C VAL A 67 -10.74 1.46 -1.89
N MET A 68 -10.24 2.58 -2.40
CA MET A 68 -10.86 3.31 -3.51
C MET A 68 -10.49 2.71 -4.87
N GLY A 69 -9.30 2.13 -4.97
CA GLY A 69 -8.84 1.45 -6.17
C GLY A 69 -7.32 1.45 -6.31
N VAL A 70 -6.84 0.88 -7.42
CA VAL A 70 -5.41 0.83 -7.74
C VAL A 70 -4.99 2.15 -8.40
N ILE A 71 -3.98 2.82 -7.85
CA ILE A 71 -3.47 4.09 -8.37
C ILE A 71 -2.09 3.96 -9.03
N GLY A 72 -1.41 2.83 -8.80
CA GLY A 72 -0.13 2.56 -9.45
C GLY A 72 0.37 1.14 -9.23
N VAL A 73 1.44 0.82 -9.96
CA VAL A 73 2.19 -0.43 -9.80
C VAL A 73 3.67 -0.10 -9.84
N ARG A 74 4.44 -0.68 -8.91
CA ARG A 74 5.89 -0.70 -8.95
C ARG A 74 6.34 -2.10 -9.35
N SER A 75 7.29 -2.18 -10.27
CA SER A 75 7.98 -3.42 -10.61
C SER A 75 9.47 -3.14 -10.71
N GLY A 76 10.28 -3.96 -10.07
CA GLY A 76 11.74 -3.83 -10.06
C GLY A 76 12.44 -5.16 -9.84
N VAL A 77 13.77 -5.14 -9.97
CA VAL A 77 14.61 -6.31 -9.73
C VAL A 77 15.67 -5.97 -8.69
N ILE A 78 15.65 -6.65 -7.54
CA ILE A 78 16.65 -6.47 -6.49
C ILE A 78 17.82 -7.40 -6.78
N LYS A 79 19.03 -6.82 -6.89
CA LYS A 79 20.30 -7.54 -7.07
C LYS A 79 20.25 -8.58 -8.20
N GLU A 80 19.57 -8.25 -9.30
CA GLU A 80 19.40 -9.10 -10.49
C GLU A 80 18.70 -10.46 -10.23
N LEU A 81 18.11 -10.65 -9.05
CA LEU A 81 17.64 -11.96 -8.60
C LEU A 81 16.15 -11.98 -8.25
N ILE A 82 15.69 -10.97 -7.51
CA ILE A 82 14.35 -10.96 -6.92
C ILE A 82 13.48 -9.99 -7.71
N SER A 83 12.41 -10.50 -8.31
CA SER A 83 11.36 -9.69 -8.92
C SER A 83 10.49 -9.12 -7.80
N ASP A 84 10.67 -7.84 -7.51
CA ASP A 84 9.97 -7.10 -6.45
C ASP A 84 8.85 -6.27 -7.08
N ASN A 85 7.60 -6.69 -6.85
CA ASN A 85 6.42 -6.08 -7.43
C ASN A 85 5.50 -5.59 -6.32
N MET A 86 4.85 -4.45 -6.54
CA MET A 86 3.96 -3.86 -5.55
C MET A 86 2.79 -3.17 -6.24
N ILE A 87 1.58 -3.40 -5.72
CA ILE A 87 0.38 -2.69 -6.13
C ILE A 87 0.14 -1.55 -5.14
N ILE A 88 -0.08 -0.34 -5.65
CA ILE A 88 -0.33 0.84 -4.84
C ILE A 88 -1.82 1.15 -4.90
N PHE A 89 -2.46 1.19 -3.73
CA PHE A 89 -3.88 1.48 -3.57
C PHE A 89 -4.09 2.88 -3.01
N LEU A 90 -5.08 3.58 -3.54
CA LEU A 90 -5.64 4.73 -2.86
C LEU A 90 -6.68 4.24 -1.84
N VAL A 91 -6.54 4.68 -0.59
CA VAL A 91 -7.41 4.27 0.52
C VAL A 91 -8.01 5.51 1.16
N LYS A 92 -9.32 5.48 1.36
CA LYS A 92 -10.03 6.49 2.15
C LYS A 92 -10.01 6.06 3.63
N PRO A 93 -9.48 6.87 4.55
CA PRO A 93 -9.53 6.55 5.97
C PRO A 93 -10.98 6.63 6.48
N LEU A 94 -11.38 5.63 7.26
CA LEU A 94 -12.63 5.61 8.04
C LEU A 94 -12.39 6.08 9.49
N THR A 95 -11.15 5.97 9.96
CA THR A 95 -10.67 6.52 11.23
C THR A 95 -9.43 7.37 11.00
N THR A 96 -9.16 8.32 11.89
CA THR A 96 -7.98 9.20 11.82
C THR A 96 -7.08 9.12 13.04
N GLU A 97 -7.54 8.46 14.11
CA GLU A 97 -6.78 8.26 15.33
C GLU A 97 -5.71 7.18 15.10
N ILE A 98 -4.45 7.61 15.13
CA ILE A 98 -3.30 6.73 15.02
C ILE A 98 -3.15 5.98 16.34
N THR A 99 -3.22 4.66 16.28
CA THR A 99 -2.94 3.80 17.43
C THR A 99 -1.81 2.86 17.04
N ILE A 100 -0.63 3.09 17.61
CA ILE A 100 0.51 2.22 17.37
C ILE A 100 0.36 0.99 18.28
N SER A 101 -0.23 -0.08 17.75
CA SER A 101 -0.27 -1.38 18.41
C SER A 101 0.68 -2.34 17.69
N LEU A 102 1.99 -2.20 17.90
CA LEU A 102 2.95 -3.09 17.25
C LEU A 102 3.22 -4.31 18.15
N PRO A 103 3.07 -5.53 17.64
CA PRO A 103 4.03 -6.57 17.93
C PRO A 103 5.29 -6.29 17.08
N ASN A 104 6.45 -6.10 17.71
CA ASN A 104 7.80 -6.26 17.13
C ASN A 104 8.61 -5.04 16.62
N ASP A 105 8.34 -3.79 17.04
CA ASP A 105 9.24 -2.64 16.78
C ASP A 105 9.57 -2.39 15.27
N GLU A 106 8.66 -2.71 14.34
CA GLU A 106 8.92 -2.47 12.91
C GLU A 106 8.73 -1.00 12.52
N ILE A 107 7.74 -0.34 13.11
CA ILE A 107 7.41 1.07 12.84
C ILE A 107 7.87 1.94 14.00
N LYS A 108 8.68 2.94 13.67
CA LYS A 108 9.23 3.90 14.63
C LYS A 108 8.27 5.06 14.89
N ASN A 109 7.66 5.58 13.84
CA ASN A 109 6.74 6.71 13.91
C ASN A 109 5.66 6.61 12.83
N VAL A 110 4.51 7.20 13.10
CA VAL A 110 3.39 7.37 12.17
C VAL A 110 2.86 8.80 12.31
N LYS A 111 2.56 9.48 11.20
CA LYS A 111 1.92 10.79 11.24
C LYS A 111 1.07 11.06 10.01
N TRP A 112 0.11 11.97 10.18
CA TRP A 112 -0.51 12.71 9.10
C TRP A 112 0.37 13.92 8.78
N GLU A 113 0.63 14.18 7.50
CA GLU A 113 1.45 15.31 7.08
C GLU A 113 0.99 15.88 5.74
N LYS A 114 1.14 17.20 5.55
CA LYS A 114 0.78 17.83 4.27
C LYS A 114 1.77 17.46 3.17
N PRO A 115 1.32 17.34 1.90
CA PRO A 115 2.18 17.06 0.76
C PRO A 115 3.40 17.99 0.65
N ASP A 116 3.21 19.29 0.86
CA ASP A 116 4.29 20.28 0.75
C ASP A 116 5.43 20.02 1.75
N PHE A 117 5.10 19.61 2.98
CA PHE A 117 6.11 19.25 3.98
C PHE A 117 6.80 17.94 3.65
N LEU A 118 6.07 16.96 3.11
CA LEU A 118 6.65 15.69 2.66
C LEU A 118 7.61 15.89 1.47
N LEU A 119 7.24 16.74 0.51
CA LEU A 119 8.09 17.10 -0.64
C LEU A 119 9.37 17.84 -0.22
N ALA A 120 9.30 18.65 0.83
CA ALA A 120 10.45 19.38 1.37
C ALA A 120 11.36 18.50 2.26
N ASP A 121 10.86 17.38 2.77
CA ASP A 121 11.61 16.49 3.66
C ASP A 121 12.52 15.54 2.85
N SER A 122 13.83 15.74 2.98
CA SER A 122 14.85 14.88 2.35
C SER A 122 14.85 13.45 2.87
N MET A 123 14.23 13.20 4.02
CA MET A 123 14.05 11.86 4.60
C MET A 123 12.76 11.19 4.11
N CYS A 124 12.00 11.80 3.20
CA CYS A 124 10.85 11.17 2.57
C CYS A 124 11.27 10.32 1.37
N SER A 125 10.64 9.16 1.21
CA SER A 125 10.89 8.25 0.09
C SER A 125 10.58 8.93 -1.25
N PRO A 126 11.47 8.81 -2.27
CA PRO A 126 11.20 9.36 -3.60
C PRO A 126 9.90 8.86 -4.23
N MET A 127 9.42 7.68 -3.84
CA MET A 127 8.15 7.14 -4.33
C MET A 127 6.96 7.95 -3.79
N VAL A 128 7.02 8.42 -2.55
CA VAL A 128 5.99 9.31 -1.99
C VAL A 128 5.98 10.63 -2.77
N HIS A 129 7.15 11.20 -3.08
CA HIS A 129 7.25 12.40 -3.92
C HIS A 129 6.64 12.20 -5.30
N GLU A 130 6.92 11.06 -5.95
CA GLU A 130 6.39 10.74 -7.26
C GLU A 130 4.85 10.70 -7.26
N PHE A 131 4.25 10.05 -6.25
CA PHE A 131 2.81 9.97 -6.13
C PHE A 131 2.15 11.29 -5.71
N ILE A 132 2.81 12.12 -4.89
CA ILE A 132 2.30 13.46 -4.59
C ILE A 132 2.21 14.29 -5.88
N ASN A 133 3.24 14.25 -6.72
CA ASN A 133 3.31 15.07 -7.95
C ASN A 133 2.41 14.55 -9.08
N ASN A 134 2.09 13.25 -9.08
CA ASN A 134 1.39 12.59 -10.20
C ASN A 134 0.13 11.82 -9.76
N LEU A 135 -0.48 12.22 -8.65
CA LEU A 135 -1.70 11.57 -8.16
C LEU A 135 -2.79 11.61 -9.25
N SER A 136 -3.39 10.47 -9.53
CA SER A 136 -4.41 10.32 -10.57
C SER A 136 -5.63 9.57 -10.06
N GLU A 137 -6.74 9.66 -10.79
CA GLU A 137 -7.96 8.90 -10.46
C GLU A 137 -7.66 7.40 -10.39
N PRO A 138 -7.99 6.72 -9.27
CA PRO A 138 -7.71 5.30 -9.12
C PRO A 138 -8.52 4.46 -10.12
N LEU A 139 -7.95 3.33 -10.53
CA LEU A 139 -8.69 2.26 -11.20
C LEU A 139 -9.65 1.64 -10.18
N PRO A 140 -10.96 1.87 -10.28
CA PRO A 140 -11.88 1.47 -9.23
C PRO A 140 -12.03 -0.05 -9.23
N LEU A 141 -12.35 -0.59 -8.06
CA LEU A 141 -12.83 -1.96 -7.96
C LEU A 141 -14.22 -2.06 -8.59
N ASN A 142 -14.29 -2.55 -9.83
CA ASN A 142 -15.49 -2.49 -10.66
C ASN A 142 -16.15 -3.85 -10.95
N SER A 143 -15.61 -4.95 -10.39
CA SER A 143 -16.06 -6.29 -10.76
C SER A 143 -17.42 -6.63 -10.16
N LYS A 144 -18.43 -6.75 -11.03
CA LYS A 144 -19.65 -7.54 -10.78
C LYS A 144 -19.62 -8.89 -11.52
N THR A 145 -18.57 -9.13 -12.31
CA THR A 145 -18.45 -10.31 -13.16
C THR A 145 -17.95 -11.49 -12.34
N PRO A 146 -18.72 -12.58 -12.21
CA PRO A 146 -18.25 -13.77 -11.51
C PRO A 146 -17.07 -14.38 -12.28
N PRO A 147 -15.99 -14.82 -11.61
CA PRO A 147 -14.81 -15.40 -12.26
C PRO A 147 -15.05 -16.80 -12.88
N GLY A 148 -16.30 -17.26 -12.94
CA GLY A 148 -16.63 -18.64 -13.28
C GLY A 148 -16.33 -19.61 -12.12
N LYS A 149 -16.46 -20.92 -12.39
CA LYS A 149 -16.28 -22.01 -11.40
C LYS A 149 -14.99 -22.82 -11.60
N GLN A 150 -14.19 -22.48 -12.62
CA GLN A 150 -13.03 -23.27 -13.05
C GLN A 150 -11.92 -23.30 -12.00
N PHE A 151 -11.75 -22.19 -11.28
CA PHE A 151 -10.67 -22.01 -10.30
C PHE A 151 -11.16 -21.90 -8.86
N ASN A 152 -12.48 -21.97 -8.63
CA ASN A 152 -13.11 -21.87 -7.30
C ASN A 152 -12.56 -20.70 -6.45
N TYR A 153 -12.49 -19.51 -7.04
CA TYR A 153 -12.07 -18.30 -6.31
C TYR A 153 -12.97 -18.08 -5.08
N SER A 154 -12.36 -17.96 -3.90
CA SER A 154 -13.02 -17.47 -2.68
C SER A 154 -13.30 -15.97 -2.77
N THR A 155 -12.34 -15.23 -3.33
CA THR A 155 -12.39 -13.78 -3.52
C THR A 155 -11.79 -13.45 -4.89
N TYR A 156 -12.40 -12.50 -5.60
CA TYR A 156 -11.98 -12.12 -6.95
C TYR A 156 -12.30 -10.67 -7.25
N HIS A 157 -11.28 -9.94 -7.69
CA HIS A 157 -11.35 -8.51 -7.95
C HIS A 157 -10.78 -8.18 -9.33
N LEU A 158 -11.46 -7.30 -10.05
CA LEU A 158 -10.97 -6.70 -11.30
C LEU A 158 -10.97 -5.19 -11.14
N PHE A 159 -9.82 -4.60 -11.42
CA PHE A 159 -9.59 -3.16 -11.43
C PHE A 159 -9.44 -2.72 -12.88
N PHE A 160 -10.38 -1.91 -13.37
CA PHE A 160 -10.34 -1.40 -14.73
C PHE A 160 -11.17 -0.13 -14.84
N ARG A 161 -10.79 0.72 -15.79
CA ARG A 161 -11.61 1.88 -16.17
C ARG A 161 -12.68 1.41 -17.15
N ARG A 162 -13.95 1.70 -16.87
CA ARG A 162 -15.01 1.52 -17.87
C ARG A 162 -14.77 2.52 -19.00
N GLN A 163 -14.75 2.01 -20.23
CA GLN A 163 -14.80 2.83 -21.44
C GLN A 163 -16.20 3.39 -21.66
#